data_AF-A0A3M4S3M8-F1
#
_entry.id   AF-A0A3M4S3M8-F1
#
_cell.length_a   1.000
_cell.length_b   1.000
_cell.length_c   1.000
_cell.angle_alpha   90.00
_cell.angle_beta   90.00
_cell.angle_gamma   90.00
#
_symmetry.space_group_name_H-M   'P 1'
#
loop_
_entity.id
_entity.type
_entity.pdbx_description
1 polymer ?
#
loop_
_entity_poly.entity_id
_entity_poly.type
_entity_poly.pdbx_seq_one_letter_code
_entity_poly.pdbx_strand_id
1 'polypeptide(L)' 'MERIDIVVAGKTRIISPAGASWNSWFDGENVSRALSG' A
#
# COMPACT_ATOMS: atom_id res chain seq x y z
N MET A 1 -8.19 -13.35 -5.83
CA MET A 1 -6.73 -13.22 -6.06
C MET A 1 -6.29 -11.96 -5.34
N GLU A 2 -5.27 -12.06 -4.51
CA GLU A 2 -4.71 -10.92 -3.77
C GLU A 2 -3.42 -10.46 -4.46
N ARG A 3 -3.19 -9.13 -4.53
CA ARG A 3 -2.00 -8.58 -5.18
C ARG A 3 -0.87 -8.48 -4.17
N ILE A 4 0.33 -8.87 -4.58
CA ILE A 4 1.55 -8.84 -3.77
C ILE A 4 2.67 -8.11 -4.50
N ASP A 5 3.55 -7.50 -3.72
CA ASP A 5 4.80 -6.93 -4.19
C ASP A 5 5.94 -7.92 -3.90
N ILE A 6 6.84 -8.10 -4.88
CA ILE A 6 7.99 -9.00 -4.77
C ILE A 6 9.25 -8.18 -5.01
N VAL A 7 10.14 -8.17 -4.02
CA VAL A 7 11.45 -7.49 -4.11
C VAL A 7 12.58 -8.52 -4.03
N VAL A 8 13.54 -8.38 -4.94
CA VAL A 8 14.76 -9.18 -4.98
C VAL A 8 15.85 -8.53 -4.12
N ALA A 9 16.22 -9.18 -3.02
CA ALA A 9 17.32 -8.76 -2.16
C ALA A 9 18.44 -9.81 -2.21
N GLY A 10 19.28 -9.73 -3.23
CA GLY A 10 20.30 -10.76 -3.52
C GLY A 10 19.65 -12.13 -3.77
N LYS A 11 20.01 -13.12 -2.95
CA LYS A 11 19.43 -14.48 -3.01
C LYS A 11 18.08 -14.62 -2.27
N THR A 12 17.65 -13.58 -1.56
CA THR A 12 16.38 -13.56 -0.82
C THR A 12 15.28 -12.88 -1.64
N ARG A 13 14.03 -13.27 -1.38
CA ARG A 13 12.83 -12.59 -1.88
C ARG A 13 12.01 -12.09 -0.71
N ILE A 14 11.70 -10.79 -0.73
CA ILE A 14 10.79 -10.16 0.22
C ILE A 14 9.43 -10.09 -0.44
N ILE A 15 8.40 -10.58 0.25
CA ILE A 15 7.03 -10.63 -0.23
C ILE A 15 6.18 -9.83 0.75
N SER A 16 5.39 -8.88 0.24
CA SER A 16 4.46 -8.08 1.03
C SER A 16 3.11 -7.93 0.31
N PRO A 17 2.01 -7.73 1.06
CA PRO A 17 0.74 -7.32 0.46
C PRO A 17 0.93 -6.01 -0.32
N ALA A 18 0.30 -5.91 -1.49
CA ALA A 18 0.39 -4.69 -2.28
C ALA A 18 -0.38 -3.54 -1.60
N GLY A 19 0.19 -2.34 -1.65
CA GLY A 19 -0.43 -1.13 -1.09
C GLY A 19 -0.30 -0.99 0.43
N ALA A 20 0.54 -1.81 1.09
CA ALA A 20 0.83 -1.69 2.52
C ALA A 20 1.80 -0.55 2.88
N SER A 21 2.14 0.32 1.93
CA SER A 21 3.03 1.45 2.19
C SER A 21 2.28 2.57 2.93
N TRP A 22 2.98 3.29 3.80
CA TRP A 22 2.42 4.47 4.47
C TRP A 22 1.88 5.48 3.45
N ASN A 23 2.61 5.72 2.36
CA ASN A 23 2.15 6.64 1.31
C ASN A 23 0.83 6.19 0.69
N SER A 24 0.68 4.89 0.39
CA SER A 24 -0.59 4.33 -0.13
C SER A 24 -1.76 4.55 0.82
N TRP A 25 -1.53 4.51 2.13
CA TRP A 25 -2.56 4.81 3.13
C TRP A 25 -2.87 6.30 3.23
N PHE A 26 -1.86 7.17 3.27
CA PHE A 26 -2.02 8.62 3.33
C PHE A 26 -2.68 9.21 2.07
N ASP A 27 -2.39 8.64 0.91
CA ASP A 27 -2.97 9.06 -0.38
C ASP A 27 -4.39 8.47 -0.60
N GLY A 28 -4.87 7.64 0.33
CA GLY A 28 -6.19 7.03 0.31
C GLY A 28 -7.33 8.01 0.61
N GLU A 29 -8.54 7.47 0.77
CA GLU A 29 -9.70 8.29 1.11
C GLU A 29 -9.50 9.01 2.45
N ASN A 30 -9.59 10.34 2.38
CA ASN A 30 -9.43 11.18 3.56
C ASN A 30 -10.75 11.26 4.32
N VAL A 31 -10.69 10.97 5.63
CA VAL A 31 -11.83 11.05 6.56
C VAL A 31 -12.49 12.44 6.54
N SER A 32 -11.72 13.49 6.25
CA SER A 32 -12.18 14.88 6.28
C SER A 32 -12.94 15.33 5.02
N ARG A 33 -12.90 14.58 3.91
CA ARG A 33 -13.58 14.97 2.66
C ARG A 33 -15.11 14.79 2.72
N ALA A 34 -15.64 14.17 3.77
CA ALA A 34 -17.08 13.95 3.95
C ALA A 34 -17.86 15.19 4.44
N LEU A 35 -17.20 16.31 4.78
CA LEU A 35 -17.86 17.49 5.35
C LEU A 35 -17.83 18.75 4.46
N SER A 36 -17.33 18.67 3.22
CA SER A 36 -17.53 19.75 2.25
C SER A 36 -18.84 19.54 1.48
N GLY A 37 -19.94 19.70 2.20
CA GLY A 37 -21.25 20.05 1.64
C GLY A 37 -21.52 21.54 1.87
#